data_AF-A0A397FTB9-F1
#
_entry.id   AF-A0A397FTB9-F1
#
_cell.length_a   1.000
_cell.length_b   1.000
_cell.length_c   1.000
_cell.angle_alpha   90.00
_cell.angle_beta   90.00
_cell.angle_gamma   90.00
#
_symmetry.space_group_name_H-M   'P 1'
#
loop_
_entity.id
_entity.type
_entity.pdbx_description
1 polymer ?
#
loop_
_entity_poly.entity_id
_entity_poly.type
_entity_poly.pdbx_seq_one_letter_code
_entity_poly.pdbx_strand_id
1 'polypeptide(L)'
;LLKVAGALVRAGAKLEVEDSDGKTVFEKVNRPSLKYLVSHIYFPPTFISEKERTECMLCLKKFGFGRRKYNCTLCGRLCCADDASLFIPFVQFPQGFPGRIHKGAGVLDDKRCCKTCFNVLKGRANAAPKADKGFIARVIGIEWDEVNPDKLQAIHLLLPLHQILVPLQPMRVLVMSLATSVACESHVTVDLTYILISISVVAMIVMALVYVARRVEGANYLHRQRNESTADTVIALATPKSPDW
;
A
#
# COMPACT_ATOMS: atom_id res chain seq x y z
N LEU A 1 7.47 -16.20 -16.41
CA LEU A 1 6.87 -16.34 -15.06
C LEU A 1 7.43 -15.30 -14.07
N LEU A 2 8.75 -15.18 -13.91
CA LEU A 2 9.36 -14.19 -12.99
C LEU A 2 8.89 -12.73 -13.20
N LYS A 3 8.68 -12.28 -14.46
CA LYS A 3 8.13 -10.94 -14.75
C LYS A 3 6.72 -10.73 -14.17
N VAL A 4 5.89 -11.78 -14.19
CA VAL A 4 4.54 -11.75 -13.61
C VAL A 4 4.63 -11.65 -12.09
N ALA A 5 5.52 -12.41 -11.46
CA ALA A 5 5.80 -12.27 -10.02
C ALA A 5 6.27 -10.84 -9.66
N GLY A 6 7.12 -10.22 -10.47
CA GLY A 6 7.51 -8.82 -10.31
C GLY A 6 6.33 -7.85 -10.40
N ALA A 7 5.39 -8.07 -11.33
CA ALA A 7 4.18 -7.26 -11.44
C ALA A 7 3.29 -7.40 -10.20
N LEU A 8 3.13 -8.61 -9.66
CA LEU A 8 2.39 -8.87 -8.42
C LEU A 8 3.02 -8.14 -7.23
N VAL A 9 4.35 -8.21 -7.07
CA VAL A 9 5.07 -7.49 -6.01
C VAL A 9 4.89 -5.98 -6.13
N ARG A 10 4.92 -5.45 -7.35
CA ARG A 10 4.66 -4.03 -7.60
C ARG A 10 3.22 -3.63 -7.26
N ALA A 11 2.26 -4.53 -7.46
CA ALA A 11 0.86 -4.35 -7.07
C ALA A 11 0.59 -4.53 -5.56
N GLY A 12 1.63 -4.86 -4.77
CA GLY A 12 1.54 -4.98 -3.30
C GLY A 12 1.62 -6.39 -2.75
N ALA A 13 1.92 -7.41 -3.59
CA ALA A 13 2.22 -8.75 -3.07
C ALA A 13 3.43 -8.70 -2.12
N LYS A 14 3.21 -9.25 -0.92
CA LYS A 14 4.20 -9.28 0.16
C LYS A 14 5.18 -10.44 -0.03
N LEU A 15 6.44 -10.20 0.28
CA LEU A 15 7.51 -11.21 0.14
C LEU A 15 7.82 -11.93 1.46
N GLU A 16 7.40 -11.31 2.56
CA GLU A 16 7.57 -11.78 3.94
C GLU A 16 6.50 -12.76 4.41
N VAL A 17 5.45 -12.98 3.62
CA VAL A 17 4.39 -13.94 3.95
C VAL A 17 4.93 -15.36 3.76
N GLU A 18 4.64 -16.22 4.73
CA GLU A 18 4.99 -17.64 4.69
C GLU A 18 4.02 -18.40 3.80
N ASP A 19 4.56 -19.38 3.07
CA ASP A 19 3.78 -20.38 2.37
C ASP A 19 3.32 -21.51 3.30
N SER A 20 2.69 -22.54 2.71
CA SER A 20 2.30 -23.76 3.41
C SER A 20 3.45 -24.50 4.11
N ASP A 21 4.69 -24.28 3.67
CA ASP A 21 5.89 -24.91 4.22
C ASP A 21 6.55 -24.05 5.33
N GLY A 22 5.92 -22.93 5.72
CA GLY A 22 6.48 -21.96 6.67
C GLY A 22 7.67 -21.17 6.10
N LYS A 23 7.82 -21.13 4.78
CA LYS A 23 8.93 -20.49 4.07
C LYS A 23 8.46 -19.25 3.34
N THR A 24 9.29 -18.21 3.38
CA THR A 24 9.03 -16.96 2.66
C THR A 24 9.63 -17.00 1.24
N VAL A 25 9.23 -16.05 0.40
CA VAL A 25 9.84 -15.85 -0.92
C VAL A 25 11.36 -15.66 -0.81
N PHE A 26 11.82 -15.02 0.28
CA PHE A 26 13.25 -14.81 0.55
C PHE A 26 14.06 -16.09 0.73
N GLU A 27 13.41 -17.18 1.14
CA GLU A 27 14.05 -18.46 1.44
C GLU A 27 14.01 -19.43 0.27
N LYS A 28 12.99 -19.35 -0.61
CA LYS A 28 12.82 -20.28 -1.73
C LYS A 28 13.40 -19.80 -3.06
N VAL A 29 13.57 -18.49 -3.23
CA VAL A 29 13.97 -17.91 -4.52
C VAL A 29 15.48 -17.72 -4.62
N ASN A 30 16.06 -18.06 -5.76
CA ASN A 30 17.49 -17.85 -6.02
C ASN A 30 17.88 -16.36 -6.01
N ARG A 31 19.17 -16.07 -5.77
CA ARG A 31 19.67 -14.69 -5.59
C ARG A 31 19.33 -13.74 -6.76
N PRO A 32 19.49 -14.10 -8.05
CA PRO A 32 19.13 -13.22 -9.16
C PRO A 32 17.63 -12.88 -9.19
N SER A 33 16.78 -13.89 -9.04
CA SER A 33 15.32 -13.73 -9.05
C SER A 33 14.87 -12.92 -7.83
N LEU A 34 15.48 -13.14 -6.68
CA LEU A 34 15.20 -12.35 -5.48
C LEU A 34 15.57 -10.87 -5.66
N LYS A 35 16.74 -10.58 -6.26
CA LYS A 35 17.15 -9.20 -6.57
C LYS A 35 16.14 -8.53 -7.51
N TYR A 36 15.61 -9.27 -8.49
CA TYR A 36 14.55 -8.81 -9.38
C TYR A 36 13.23 -8.53 -8.63
N LEU A 37 12.77 -9.44 -7.77
CA LEU A 37 11.53 -9.24 -7.01
C LEU A 37 11.63 -8.05 -6.04
N VAL A 38 12.74 -7.93 -5.31
CA VAL A 38 12.99 -6.79 -4.42
C VAL A 38 13.02 -5.46 -5.20
N SER A 39 13.48 -5.48 -6.45
CA SER A 39 13.44 -4.29 -7.33
C SER A 39 12.05 -3.95 -7.86
N HIS A 40 11.02 -4.71 -7.49
CA HIS A 40 9.62 -4.42 -7.78
C HIS A 40 8.81 -3.99 -6.56
N ILE A 41 9.38 -4.02 -5.35
CA ILE A 41 8.71 -3.51 -4.16
C ILE A 41 8.38 -2.03 -4.37
N TYR A 42 7.09 -1.71 -4.22
CA TYR A 42 6.54 -0.35 -4.32
C TYR A 42 5.88 0.11 -3.01
N PHE A 43 5.21 -0.80 -2.30
CA PHE A 43 4.59 -0.55 -1.00
C PHE A 43 5.50 -1.04 0.14
N PRO A 44 5.40 -0.45 1.35
CA PRO A 44 6.22 -0.84 2.48
C PRO A 44 5.90 -2.29 2.91
N PRO A 45 6.93 -3.08 3.25
CA PRO A 45 6.75 -4.43 3.77
C PRO A 45 6.37 -4.41 5.25
N THR A 46 5.89 -5.55 5.74
CA THR A 46 5.82 -5.85 7.17
C THR A 46 7.22 -6.25 7.66
N PHE A 47 7.61 -5.79 8.84
CA PHE A 47 8.89 -6.16 9.42
C PHE A 47 8.83 -7.55 10.02
N ILE A 48 9.75 -8.41 9.60
CA ILE A 48 9.89 -9.77 10.14
C ILE A 48 10.53 -9.65 11.52
N SER A 49 9.82 -10.13 12.53
CA SER A 49 10.26 -10.10 13.92
C SER A 49 11.17 -11.28 14.26
N GLU A 50 11.81 -11.20 15.43
CA GLU A 50 12.61 -12.32 15.94
C GLU A 50 11.77 -13.55 16.31
N LYS A 51 10.48 -13.36 16.59
CA LYS A 51 9.55 -14.48 16.82
C LYS A 51 9.37 -15.31 15.55
N GLU A 52 9.44 -14.66 14.39
CA GLU A 52 9.32 -15.30 13.08
C GLU A 52 10.66 -15.88 12.61
N ARG A 53 11.79 -15.17 12.79
CA ARG A 53 13.11 -15.65 12.37
C ARG A 53 14.18 -15.41 13.43
N THR A 54 14.97 -16.44 13.74
CA THR A 54 16.01 -16.40 14.79
C THR A 54 17.43 -16.17 14.26
N GLU A 55 17.58 -15.99 12.96
CA GLU A 55 18.85 -15.76 12.27
C GLU A 55 18.76 -14.63 11.25
N CYS A 56 19.91 -14.08 10.88
CA CYS A 56 19.98 -13.04 9.87
C CYS A 56 19.58 -13.60 8.50
N MET A 57 18.59 -13.00 7.85
CA MET A 57 18.07 -13.44 6.55
C MET A 57 19.00 -13.12 5.35
N LEU A 58 20.26 -12.74 5.59
CA LEU A 58 21.29 -12.54 4.58
C LEU A 58 22.47 -13.50 4.78
N CYS A 59 23.11 -13.48 5.96
CA CYS A 59 24.25 -14.35 6.26
C CYS A 59 23.89 -15.66 6.97
N LEU A 60 22.62 -15.87 7.35
CA LEU A 60 22.11 -17.06 8.06
C LEU A 60 22.80 -17.33 9.41
N LYS A 61 23.48 -16.32 9.97
CA LYS A 61 24.06 -16.41 11.31
C LYS A 61 22.98 -16.12 12.35
N LYS A 62 22.87 -17.01 13.35
CA LYS A 62 21.97 -16.84 14.50
C LYS A 62 22.23 -15.53 15.23
N PHE A 63 21.17 -14.92 15.72
CA PHE A 63 21.29 -13.82 16.67
C PHE A 63 21.71 -14.36 18.04
N GLY A 64 22.56 -13.62 18.73
CA GLY A 64 23.10 -13.98 20.04
C GLY A 64 23.56 -12.73 20.76
N PHE A 65 24.21 -12.91 21.91
CA PHE A 65 24.72 -11.79 22.69
C PHE A 65 25.70 -10.94 21.86
N GLY A 66 25.45 -9.62 21.78
CA GLY A 66 26.26 -8.67 21.00
C GLY A 66 25.91 -8.53 19.51
N ARG A 67 25.14 -9.45 18.90
CA ARG A 67 24.70 -9.32 17.50
C ARG A 67 23.39 -8.54 17.42
N ARG A 68 23.48 -7.22 17.23
CA ARG A 68 22.31 -6.34 17.07
C ARG A 68 21.48 -6.70 15.83
N LYS A 69 20.16 -6.54 15.98
CA LYS A 69 19.11 -6.88 15.02
C LYS A 69 18.51 -5.61 14.43
N TYR A 70 18.32 -5.61 13.12
CA TYR A 70 17.69 -4.50 12.39
C TYR A 70 16.81 -5.03 11.26
N ASN A 71 15.69 -4.37 10.99
CA ASN A 71 14.90 -4.64 9.80
C ASN A 71 15.35 -3.75 8.65
N CYS A 72 15.39 -4.32 7.45
CA CYS A 72 15.59 -3.53 6.24
C CYS A 72 14.33 -2.70 5.95
N THR A 73 14.46 -1.39 5.80
CA THR A 73 13.29 -0.53 5.50
C THR A 73 12.60 -0.93 4.19
N LEU A 74 13.36 -1.28 3.14
CA LEU A 74 12.76 -1.61 1.83
C LEU A 74 12.04 -2.97 1.79
N CYS A 75 12.63 -4.03 2.36
CA CYS A 75 12.14 -5.41 2.19
C CYS A 75 11.70 -6.10 3.49
N GLY A 76 11.79 -5.44 4.64
CA GLY A 76 11.27 -5.95 5.92
C GLY A 76 12.11 -7.03 6.60
N ARG A 77 13.02 -7.69 5.86
CA ARG A 77 13.90 -8.75 6.36
C ARG A 77 14.66 -8.38 7.63
N LEU A 78 14.74 -9.35 8.55
CA LEU A 78 15.52 -9.27 9.78
C LEU A 78 17.00 -9.53 9.49
N CYS A 79 17.83 -8.55 9.77
CA CYS A 79 19.25 -8.52 9.43
C CYS A 79 20.12 -8.27 10.66
N CYS A 80 21.36 -8.75 10.63
CA CYS A 80 22.37 -8.32 11.60
C CYS A 80 22.93 -6.94 11.24
N ALA A 81 23.60 -6.31 12.20
CA ALA A 81 24.28 -5.02 12.02
C ALA A 81 25.18 -4.97 10.77
N ASP A 82 25.93 -6.05 10.51
CA ASP A 82 26.89 -6.12 9.40
C ASP A 82 26.20 -6.12 8.03
N ASP A 83 25.02 -6.73 7.94
CA ASP A 83 24.28 -6.93 6.69
C ASP A 83 23.25 -5.83 6.42
N ALA A 84 22.90 -5.06 7.44
CA ALA A 84 22.09 -3.85 7.37
C ALA A 84 22.86 -2.61 7.85
N SER A 85 24.15 -2.52 7.55
CA SER A 85 25.00 -1.38 7.92
C SER A 85 24.82 -0.15 7.04
N LEU A 86 24.14 -0.28 5.91
CA LEU A 86 24.04 0.76 4.89
C LEU A 86 22.78 1.62 5.07
N PHE A 87 22.92 2.89 4.74
CA PHE A 87 21.87 3.90 4.79
C PHE A 87 21.72 4.56 3.44
N ILE A 88 20.50 4.94 3.08
CA ILE A 88 20.21 5.60 1.81
C ILE A 88 19.12 6.65 2.01
N PRO A 89 19.22 7.82 1.36
CA PRO A 89 18.23 8.88 1.49
C PRO A 89 16.83 8.38 1.17
N PHE A 90 15.83 8.75 1.97
CA PHE A 90 14.47 8.25 1.82
C PHE A 90 13.84 8.64 0.46
N VAL A 91 14.30 9.74 -0.16
CA VAL A 91 14.00 10.13 -1.55
C VAL A 91 14.18 8.97 -2.53
N GLN A 92 15.12 8.05 -2.31
CA GLN A 92 15.43 6.96 -3.24
C GLN A 92 14.50 5.74 -3.12
N PHE A 93 13.66 5.67 -2.09
CA PHE A 93 12.67 4.59 -1.92
C PHE A 93 11.53 4.72 -2.96
N PRO A 94 10.56 3.79 -3.05
CA PRO A 94 9.37 3.98 -3.91
C PRO A 94 8.33 4.96 -3.34
N GLN A 95 7.49 5.60 -4.20
CA GLN A 95 6.44 6.56 -3.76
C GLN A 95 5.34 5.92 -2.91
N GLY A 96 5.18 4.60 -2.97
CA GLY A 96 4.23 3.92 -2.10
C GLY A 96 4.65 3.88 -0.62
N PHE A 97 5.84 4.34 -0.25
CA PHE A 97 6.30 4.35 1.13
C PHE A 97 5.74 5.56 1.91
N PRO A 98 5.20 5.35 3.12
CA PRO A 98 4.62 6.43 3.92
C PRO A 98 5.69 7.46 4.27
N GLY A 99 5.36 8.74 4.08
CA GLY A 99 6.30 9.85 4.27
C GLY A 99 7.17 10.18 3.05
N ARG A 100 7.12 9.38 1.97
CA ARG A 100 7.74 9.74 0.69
C ARG A 100 6.78 10.65 -0.10
N ILE A 101 6.65 11.89 0.35
CA ILE A 101 6.02 12.97 -0.41
C ILE A 101 7.11 13.77 -1.12
N HIS A 102 6.82 14.38 -2.28
CA HIS A 102 7.83 15.11 -3.04
C HIS A 102 8.42 16.34 -2.32
N LYS A 103 7.86 16.75 -1.17
CA LYS A 103 8.23 17.97 -0.44
C LYS A 103 8.19 17.71 1.07
N GLY A 104 9.34 17.75 1.75
CA GLY A 104 9.42 17.67 3.22
C GLY A 104 10.79 17.24 3.74
N ALA A 105 11.13 17.63 4.98
CA ALA A 105 12.40 17.29 5.62
C ALA A 105 12.60 15.77 5.80
N GLY A 106 11.54 15.02 6.12
CA GLY A 106 11.58 13.57 6.30
C GLY A 106 11.93 12.76 5.04
N VAL A 107 11.93 13.39 3.87
CA VAL A 107 12.37 12.80 2.60
C VAL A 107 13.91 12.72 2.54
N LEU A 108 14.59 13.66 3.19
CA LEU A 108 16.05 13.73 3.25
C LEU A 108 16.64 12.80 4.31
N ASP A 109 15.82 12.31 5.25
CA ASP A 109 16.28 11.37 6.26
C ASP A 109 16.81 10.08 5.64
N ASP A 110 17.97 9.66 6.11
CA ASP A 110 18.55 8.40 5.71
C ASP A 110 17.82 7.23 6.37
N LYS A 111 17.45 6.22 5.57
CA LYS A 111 16.85 4.99 6.07
C LYS A 111 17.78 3.80 5.87
N ARG A 112 17.81 2.93 6.87
CA ARG A 112 18.63 1.73 6.88
C ARG A 112 18.11 0.69 5.89
N CYS A 113 19.01 0.08 5.13
CA CYS A 113 18.72 -1.00 4.20
C CYS A 113 19.71 -2.15 4.35
N CYS A 114 19.28 -3.37 4.01
CA CYS A 114 20.22 -4.47 3.83
C CYS A 114 21.08 -4.26 2.56
N LYS A 115 22.25 -4.91 2.50
CA LYS A 115 23.17 -4.82 1.35
C LYS A 115 22.51 -5.09 0.00
N THR A 116 21.61 -6.09 -0.07
CA THR A 116 20.86 -6.39 -1.31
C THR A 116 20.01 -5.20 -1.76
N CYS A 117 19.24 -4.62 -0.84
CA CYS A 117 18.31 -3.53 -1.14
C CYS A 117 19.04 -2.23 -1.45
N PHE A 118 20.15 -1.96 -0.74
CA PHE A 118 21.00 -0.81 -1.04
C PHE A 118 21.48 -0.84 -2.51
N ASN A 119 21.99 -1.98 -2.97
CA ASN A 119 22.43 -2.13 -4.35
C ASN A 119 21.30 -1.99 -5.37
N VAL A 120 20.09 -2.44 -5.02
CA VAL A 120 18.89 -2.27 -5.87
C VAL A 120 18.50 -0.80 -5.97
N LEU A 121 18.40 -0.08 -4.84
CA LEU A 121 18.00 1.33 -4.83
C LEU A 121 19.04 2.23 -5.50
N LYS A 122 20.33 2.00 -5.23
CA LYS A 122 21.43 2.71 -5.91
C LYS A 122 21.38 2.48 -7.43
N GLY A 123 21.07 1.26 -7.87
CA GLY A 123 20.87 0.95 -9.28
C GLY A 123 19.71 1.72 -9.93
N ARG A 124 18.59 1.89 -9.21
CA ARG A 124 17.45 2.70 -9.69
C ARG A 124 17.81 4.18 -9.81
N ALA A 125 18.49 4.74 -8.82
CA ALA A 125 18.90 6.15 -8.82
C ALA A 125 19.81 6.49 -10.01
N ASN A 126 20.69 5.56 -10.39
CA ASN A 126 21.58 5.74 -11.54
C ASN A 126 20.85 5.59 -12.89
N ALA A 127 19.74 4.85 -12.94
CA ALA A 127 18.94 4.64 -14.14
C ALA A 127 17.86 5.71 -14.35
N ALA A 128 17.56 6.53 -13.33
CA ALA A 128 16.64 7.63 -13.47
C ALA A 128 17.25 8.71 -14.39
N PRO A 129 16.51 9.23 -15.39
CA PRO A 129 16.98 10.38 -16.15
C PRO A 129 17.25 11.52 -15.17
N LYS A 130 18.43 12.15 -15.30
CA LYS A 130 18.80 13.28 -14.44
C LYS A 130 17.75 14.37 -14.66
N ALA A 131 16.97 14.67 -13.63
CA ALA A 131 15.94 15.70 -13.70
C ALA A 131 16.55 17.00 -14.21
N ASP A 132 16.00 17.51 -15.31
CA ASP A 132 16.47 18.76 -15.90
C ASP A 132 16.29 19.88 -14.86
N LYS A 133 17.33 20.71 -14.70
CA LYS A 133 17.41 21.68 -13.60
C LYS A 133 16.54 22.92 -13.83
N GLY A 134 15.65 22.89 -14.82
CA GLY A 134 14.76 23.97 -15.18
C GLY A 134 13.72 24.26 -14.10
N PHE A 135 13.51 25.55 -13.83
CA PHE A 135 12.52 26.06 -12.88
C PHE A 135 11.08 25.55 -13.18
N ILE A 136 10.73 25.38 -14.46
CA ILE A 136 9.42 24.88 -14.92
C ILE A 136 9.14 23.45 -14.41
N ALA A 137 10.12 22.54 -14.48
CA ALA A 137 9.99 21.15 -14.02
C ALA A 137 9.81 21.02 -12.50
N ARG A 138 10.24 22.03 -11.73
CA ARG A 138 10.09 22.09 -10.26
C ARG A 138 8.73 22.60 -9.80
N VAL A 139 8.11 23.50 -10.56
CA VAL A 139 6.87 24.18 -10.17
C VAL A 139 5.64 23.44 -10.68
N ILE A 140 5.74 22.80 -11.86
CA ILE A 140 4.64 22.07 -12.49
C ILE A 140 5.10 20.60 -12.59
N GLY A 141 4.88 19.83 -11.54
CA GLY A 141 5.22 18.40 -11.46
C GLY A 141 4.32 17.49 -12.29
N ILE A 142 3.94 17.94 -13.49
CA ILE A 142 3.22 17.16 -14.50
C ILE A 142 3.95 17.43 -15.81
N GLU A 143 4.82 16.51 -16.20
CA GLU A 143 5.15 16.32 -17.61
C GLU A 143 3.82 15.91 -18.26
N TRP A 144 3.18 16.84 -18.95
CA TRP A 144 2.07 16.50 -19.83
C TRP A 144 2.71 15.73 -20.99
N ASP A 145 2.83 14.41 -20.81
CA ASP A 145 3.07 13.49 -21.92
C ASP A 145 2.05 13.86 -23.00
N GLU A 146 2.62 14.33 -24.10
CA GLU A 146 1.95 14.94 -25.22
C GLU A 146 0.68 14.17 -25.56
N VAL A 147 -0.43 14.91 -25.61
CA VAL A 147 -1.61 14.51 -26.36
C VAL A 147 -1.14 14.28 -27.79
N ASN A 148 -0.72 13.05 -28.09
CA ASN A 148 -0.36 12.61 -29.42
C ASN A 148 -1.65 12.15 -30.10
N PRO A 149 -2.30 12.99 -30.93
CA PRO A 149 -3.58 12.66 -31.54
C PRO A 149 -3.51 11.42 -32.44
N ASP A 150 -2.32 11.07 -32.93
CA ASP A 150 -2.13 9.96 -33.87
C ASP A 150 -2.16 8.57 -33.20
N LYS A 151 -2.02 8.52 -31.86
CA LYS A 151 -2.12 7.25 -31.10
C LYS A 151 -3.53 6.92 -30.62
N LEU A 152 -4.50 7.81 -30.83
CA LEU A 152 -5.89 7.63 -30.38
C LEU A 152 -6.80 6.89 -31.38
N GLN A 153 -6.32 6.51 -32.56
CA GLN A 153 -7.16 5.86 -33.59
C GLN A 153 -7.25 4.33 -33.50
N ALA A 154 -6.62 3.68 -32.53
CA ALA A 154 -6.52 2.21 -32.53
C ALA A 154 -7.42 1.46 -31.53
N ILE A 155 -8.29 2.13 -30.76
CA ILE A 155 -9.19 1.44 -29.83
C ILE A 155 -10.60 2.01 -29.93
N HIS A 156 -11.25 1.72 -31.06
CA HIS A 156 -12.70 1.79 -31.16
C HIS A 156 -13.20 0.48 -31.76
N LEU A 157 -13.17 -0.59 -30.96
CA LEU A 157 -14.00 -1.76 -31.22
C LEU A 157 -14.65 -2.22 -29.90
N LEU A 158 -15.87 -1.72 -29.72
CA LEU A 158 -17.04 -2.42 -29.18
C LEU A 158 -16.94 -3.05 -27.78
N LEU A 159 -17.47 -2.33 -26.79
CA LEU A 159 -18.48 -2.85 -25.85
C LEU A 159 -19.30 -1.68 -25.29
N PRO A 160 -20.65 -1.74 -25.28
CA PRO A 160 -21.50 -0.61 -24.96
C PRO A 160 -21.56 -0.36 -23.45
N LEU A 161 -21.08 0.82 -23.05
CA LEU A 161 -21.26 1.44 -21.74
C LEU A 161 -22.74 1.88 -21.57
N HIS A 162 -23.64 0.93 -21.30
CA HIS A 162 -25.01 1.29 -20.89
C HIS A 162 -25.60 0.47 -19.73
N GLN A 163 -24.79 -0.05 -18.80
CA GLN A 163 -25.35 -0.76 -17.63
C GLN A 163 -24.72 -0.48 -16.27
N ILE A 164 -24.17 0.71 -16.02
CA ILE A 164 -23.95 1.16 -14.63
C ILE A 164 -24.44 2.59 -14.46
N LEU A 165 -25.76 2.75 -14.56
CA LEU A 165 -26.47 3.87 -13.98
C LEU A 165 -27.64 3.29 -13.18
N VAL A 166 -27.38 2.94 -11.92
CA VAL A 166 -28.45 2.69 -10.95
C VAL A 166 -28.76 4.02 -10.27
N PRO A 167 -30.04 4.44 -10.23
CA PRO A 167 -30.43 5.80 -9.96
C PRO A 167 -30.28 6.14 -8.48
N LEU A 168 -29.63 7.27 -8.21
CA LEU A 168 -29.94 8.05 -7.03
C LEU A 168 -31.33 8.68 -7.23
N GLN A 169 -32.10 8.71 -6.13
CA GLN A 169 -33.33 9.46 -5.84
C GLN A 169 -34.62 8.60 -5.80
N PRO A 170 -35.60 8.87 -4.89
CA PRO A 170 -35.68 10.00 -3.95
C PRO A 170 -36.06 9.60 -2.50
N MET A 171 -35.30 10.04 -1.50
CA MET A 171 -35.81 10.15 -0.12
C MET A 171 -36.67 11.43 -0.04
N ARG A 172 -37.90 11.33 -0.55
CA ARG A 172 -38.90 12.42 -0.52
C ARG A 172 -40.17 11.98 0.20
N VAL A 173 -40.08 11.23 1.30
CA VAL A 173 -41.24 10.99 2.17
C VAL A 173 -40.78 10.79 3.61
N LEU A 174 -40.37 11.86 4.30
CA LEU A 174 -40.60 12.02 5.76
C LEU A 174 -40.17 13.41 6.30
N VAL A 175 -40.39 14.50 5.57
CA VAL A 175 -40.24 15.87 6.14
C VAL A 175 -41.40 16.74 5.71
N MET A 176 -42.63 16.24 5.86
CA MET A 176 -43.85 17.06 5.86
C MET A 176 -44.90 16.37 6.74
N SER A 177 -44.67 16.36 8.05
CA SER A 177 -45.77 16.31 9.02
C SER A 177 -45.19 16.59 10.41
N LEU A 178 -45.29 17.85 10.84
CA LEU A 178 -45.24 18.39 12.22
C LEU A 178 -44.78 19.85 12.19
N ALA A 179 -45.34 20.63 11.26
CA ALA A 179 -45.29 22.08 11.30
C ALA A 179 -46.72 22.61 11.08
N THR A 180 -47.63 22.24 11.96
CA THR A 180 -48.94 22.89 12.09
C THR A 180 -49.19 23.16 13.57
N SER A 181 -49.10 24.45 13.90
CA SER A 181 -49.92 25.18 14.87
C SER A 181 -50.06 24.60 16.28
N VAL A 182 -49.37 25.21 17.26
CA VAL A 182 -50.03 25.76 18.45
C VAL A 182 -49.27 27.01 18.90
N ALA A 183 -49.92 28.17 18.78
CA ALA A 183 -49.61 29.34 19.59
C ALA A 183 -50.49 29.27 20.84
N CYS A 184 -49.91 29.07 22.03
CA CYS A 184 -50.41 29.63 23.29
C CYS A 184 -49.44 29.40 24.47
N GLU A 185 -49.12 30.51 25.12
CA GLU A 185 -48.76 30.76 26.53
C GLU A 185 -48.02 29.72 27.40
N SER A 186 -46.93 30.26 27.98
CA SER A 186 -46.40 30.05 29.34
C SER A 186 -45.47 28.87 29.64
N HIS A 187 -44.24 29.25 30.00
CA HIS A 187 -43.33 28.67 30.99
C HIS A 187 -42.93 27.18 30.91
N VAL A 188 -41.67 26.99 30.53
CA VAL A 188 -40.79 25.83 30.82
C VAL A 188 -41.19 24.52 30.15
N THR A 189 -41.14 24.49 28.82
CA THR A 189 -40.93 23.25 28.06
C THR A 189 -39.49 23.26 27.58
N VAL A 190 -38.61 22.48 28.21
CA VAL A 190 -37.31 22.17 27.57
C VAL A 190 -37.69 21.42 26.29
N ASP A 191 -37.51 22.09 25.15
CA ASP A 191 -38.04 21.73 23.84
C ASP A 191 -37.84 20.23 23.56
N LEU A 192 -38.90 19.44 23.72
CA LEU A 192 -38.90 18.01 23.41
C LEU A 192 -38.46 17.78 21.95
N THR A 193 -38.73 18.76 21.09
CA THR A 193 -38.25 18.88 19.72
C THR A 193 -36.70 18.91 19.64
N TYR A 194 -36.03 19.72 20.45
CA TYR A 194 -34.57 19.82 20.52
C TYR A 194 -33.93 18.50 20.99
N ILE A 195 -34.55 17.83 21.97
CA ILE A 195 -34.09 16.53 22.48
C ILE A 195 -34.21 15.45 21.38
N LEU A 196 -35.34 15.41 20.67
CA LEU A 196 -35.58 14.45 19.57
C LEU A 196 -34.66 14.70 18.37
N ILE A 197 -34.40 15.96 18.02
CA ILE A 197 -33.43 16.33 16.96
C ILE A 197 -32.02 15.89 17.37
N SER A 198 -31.63 16.15 18.61
CA SER A 198 -30.31 15.77 19.13
C SER A 198 -30.09 14.25 19.09
N ILE A 199 -31.08 13.46 19.54
CA ILE A 199 -31.01 11.98 19.49
C ILE A 199 -30.88 11.48 18.06
N SER A 200 -31.64 12.06 17.12
CA SER A 200 -31.62 11.67 15.70
C SER A 200 -30.26 11.96 15.05
N VAL A 201 -29.66 13.13 15.33
CA VAL A 201 -28.34 13.50 14.82
C VAL A 201 -27.26 12.55 15.38
N VAL A 202 -27.30 12.26 16.68
CA VAL A 202 -26.35 11.32 17.31
C VAL A 202 -26.48 9.92 16.69
N ALA A 203 -27.71 9.43 16.49
CA ALA A 203 -27.94 8.13 15.86
C ALA A 203 -27.38 8.04 14.43
N MET A 204 -27.55 9.10 13.63
CA MET A 204 -26.96 9.16 12.28
C MET A 204 -25.43 9.15 12.30
N ILE A 205 -24.81 9.90 13.22
CA ILE A 205 -23.35 9.93 13.37
C ILE A 205 -22.84 8.54 13.76
N VAL A 206 -23.47 7.88 14.73
CA VAL A 206 -23.10 6.52 15.16
C VAL A 206 -23.22 5.53 14.00
N MET A 207 -24.32 5.55 13.24
CA MET A 207 -24.50 4.66 12.09
C MET A 207 -23.47 4.92 10.99
N ALA A 208 -23.12 6.19 10.73
CA ALA A 208 -22.06 6.55 9.79
C ALA A 208 -20.69 6.02 10.25
N LEU A 209 -20.36 6.17 11.54
CA LEU A 209 -19.12 5.64 12.11
C LEU A 209 -19.06 4.11 12.04
N VAL A 210 -20.16 3.42 12.36
CA VAL A 210 -20.24 1.95 12.25
C VAL A 210 -20.12 1.49 10.80
N TYR A 211 -20.74 2.20 9.86
CA TYR A 211 -20.63 1.91 8.42
C TYR A 211 -19.19 2.08 7.93
N VAL A 212 -18.53 3.19 8.31
CA VAL A 212 -17.11 3.43 7.97
C VAL A 212 -16.22 2.36 8.59
N ALA A 213 -16.41 2.02 9.87
CA ALA A 213 -15.65 0.97 10.55
C ALA A 213 -15.79 -0.38 9.85
N ARG A 214 -17.02 -0.80 9.53
CA ARG A 214 -17.27 -2.06 8.79
C ARG A 214 -16.72 -2.03 7.37
N ARG A 215 -16.73 -0.88 6.69
CA ARG A 215 -16.16 -0.73 5.34
C ARG A 215 -14.64 -0.85 5.37
N VAL A 216 -14.00 -0.30 6.41
CA VAL A 216 -12.56 -0.42 6.67
C VAL A 216 -12.20 -1.86 7.04
N GLU A 217 -12.96 -2.52 7.91
CA GLU A 217 -12.78 -3.92 8.26
C GLU A 217 -12.93 -4.85 7.04
N GLY A 218 -13.95 -4.63 6.21
CA GLY A 218 -14.13 -5.38 4.96
C GLY A 218 -13.01 -5.16 3.94
N ALA A 219 -12.48 -3.93 3.84
CA ALA A 219 -11.31 -3.65 3.01
C ALA A 219 -10.05 -4.35 3.57
N ASN A 220 -9.88 -4.37 4.88
CA ASN A 220 -8.77 -5.04 5.56
C ASN A 220 -8.85 -6.57 5.42
N TYR A 221 -10.05 -7.15 5.45
CA TYR A 221 -10.29 -8.58 5.25
C TYR A 221 -9.93 -9.02 3.82
N LEU A 222 -10.41 -8.30 2.80
CA LEU A 222 -10.07 -8.57 1.40
C LEU A 222 -8.58 -8.35 1.12
N HIS A 223 -7.95 -7.37 1.78
CA HIS A 223 -6.51 -7.16 1.72
C HIS A 223 -5.73 -8.31 2.39
N ARG A 224 -6.25 -8.89 3.48
CA ARG A 224 -5.66 -10.04 4.17
C ARG A 224 -5.72 -11.32 3.33
N GLN A 225 -6.88 -11.66 2.77
CA GLN A 225 -7.02 -12.82 1.89
C GLN A 225 -6.18 -12.72 0.61
N ARG A 226 -6.08 -11.52 0.03
CA ARG A 226 -5.18 -11.27 -1.11
C ARG A 226 -3.72 -11.55 -0.77
N ASN A 227 -3.30 -11.21 0.46
CA ASN A 227 -1.91 -11.35 0.90
C ASN A 227 -1.52 -12.81 1.20
N GLU A 228 -2.43 -13.62 1.74
CA GLU A 228 -2.19 -15.05 2.03
C GLU A 228 -2.04 -15.88 0.74
N SER A 229 -2.81 -15.59 -0.32
CA SER A 229 -2.69 -16.30 -1.62
C SER A 229 -1.48 -15.87 -2.49
N THR A 230 -0.86 -14.72 -2.18
CA THR A 230 0.22 -14.17 -3.01
C THR A 230 1.59 -14.82 -2.83
N ALA A 231 1.94 -15.31 -1.65
CA ALA A 231 3.29 -15.87 -1.40
C ALA A 231 3.53 -17.13 -2.24
N ASP A 232 2.61 -18.09 -2.17
CA ASP A 232 2.63 -19.33 -2.96
C ASP A 232 2.72 -19.04 -4.45
N THR A 233 1.89 -18.10 -4.91
CA THR A 233 1.85 -17.68 -6.31
C THR A 233 3.18 -17.06 -6.74
N VAL A 234 3.75 -16.16 -5.92
CA VAL A 234 5.04 -15.52 -6.21
C VAL A 234 6.18 -16.55 -6.19
N ILE A 235 6.18 -17.48 -5.24
CA ILE A 235 7.14 -18.58 -5.15
C ILE A 235 7.04 -19.43 -6.41
N ALA A 236 5.86 -19.96 -6.74
CA ALA A 236 5.64 -20.82 -7.90
C ALA A 236 6.06 -20.15 -9.22
N LEU A 237 5.87 -18.84 -9.34
CA LEU A 237 6.26 -18.07 -10.53
C LEU A 237 7.74 -17.68 -10.57
N ALA A 238 8.42 -17.62 -9.42
CA ALA A 238 9.79 -17.15 -9.29
C ALA A 238 10.81 -18.29 -9.11
N THR A 239 10.39 -19.46 -8.65
CA THR A 239 11.22 -20.66 -8.62
C THR A 239 11.27 -21.25 -10.04
N PRO A 240 12.46 -21.39 -10.65
CA PRO A 240 12.57 -22.15 -11.88
C PRO A 240 12.15 -23.59 -11.60
N LYS A 241 11.19 -24.12 -12.38
CA LYS A 241 10.88 -25.55 -12.33
C LYS A 241 12.17 -26.31 -12.68
N SER A 242 12.47 -27.40 -11.96
CA SER A 242 13.48 -28.34 -12.45
C SER A 242 13.11 -28.72 -13.88
N PRO A 243 14.08 -28.85 -14.79
CA PRO A 243 13.76 -29.44 -16.07
C PRO A 243 13.30 -30.87 -15.79
N ASP A 244 12.04 -31.17 -16.13
CA ASP A 244 11.52 -32.52 -16.12
C ASP A 244 12.26 -33.30 -17.23
N TRP A 245 13.35 -33.98 -16.86
CA TRP A 245 13.97 -35.09 -17.59
C TRP A 245 14.50 -36.11 -16.59
#